data_AF-A0A2U1M9P3-F1
#
_entry.id   AF-A0A2U1M9P3-F1
#
_cell.length_a   1.000
_cell.length_b   1.000
_cell.length_c   1.000
_cell.angle_alpha   90.00
_cell.angle_beta   90.00
_cell.angle_gamma   90.00
#
_symmetry.space_group_name_H-M   'P 1'
#
loop_
_entity.id
_entity.type
_entity.pdbx_description
1 polymer ?
#
loop_
_entity_poly.entity_id
_entity_poly.type
_entity_poly.pdbx_seq_one_letter_code
_entity_poly.pdbx_strand_id
1 'polypeptide(L)'
;MTVIYRSAWERQKHLGTLGKWKTAEELAALIRLLPIGNQQQIIYTRESTCFHLEEYLINFPKYVVKESEFQLPLQACLKVEKFGDMILKASEPLVCLYDIYDEWLKSISSYAAFSRLVLILRALDVSNEMAKMLLKPDDTIITKPDHIWPSLTDDQWVKVEVALRDLISSNYSKKINERKRQVPAKEASRSQLTAVTTRTTKTYDYEPTAAFDYKTDWRVKANSATNLYLRLNNIHDTGYTYIMPNNILRKFICISDLRTQISGYLYGVNSPDNPQVKEIHCIVLPPQWGTDQRVHLPLALPEDDLMIWNRWDGCTANQMISFLSYHHRFDIMLHARSLENNKQWDGDKSIIVTCSFTLGSCSLTAYKLTPSGYEWGRGNTDTRSNPQGYLPTHYEKVPMLLSDRFFGFFMVPDNGPWNYNFMRVRHNACMKYGIKLGIPREYYHEDHRRSHFLELINLEEDNVANGDREDTFS
;
A
#
# COMPACT_ATOMS: atom_id res chain seq x y z
N MET A 1 16.13 19.40 18.12
CA MET A 1 15.26 18.42 18.77
C MET A 1 14.20 19.17 19.57
N THR A 2 12.93 18.89 19.33
CA THR A 2 11.79 19.54 20.02
C THR A 2 11.15 18.55 20.98
N VAL A 3 10.98 18.94 22.24
CA VAL A 3 10.37 18.15 23.32
C VAL A 3 8.96 18.67 23.55
N ILE A 4 7.96 17.84 23.22
CA ILE A 4 6.55 18.15 23.44
C ILE A 4 6.16 17.67 24.85
N TYR A 5 5.98 18.61 25.77
CA TYR A 5 5.72 18.31 27.18
C TYR A 5 4.31 17.76 27.43
N ARG A 6 4.11 17.08 28.58
CA ARG A 6 2.85 16.41 28.95
C ARG A 6 1.62 17.34 28.91
N SER A 7 1.79 18.63 29.18
CA SER A 7 0.71 19.63 29.16
C SER A 7 0.02 19.75 27.80
N ALA A 8 0.72 19.48 26.70
CA ALA A 8 0.16 19.50 25.35
C ALA A 8 -0.88 18.39 25.10
N TRP A 9 -0.92 17.38 25.98
CA TRP A 9 -1.76 16.19 25.84
C TRP A 9 -2.90 16.15 26.86
N GLU A 10 -2.89 17.05 27.84
CA GLU A 10 -3.89 17.07 28.91
C GLU A 10 -5.29 17.37 28.36
N ARG A 11 -6.28 16.57 28.78
CA ARG A 11 -7.70 16.70 28.40
C ARG A 11 -8.00 16.53 26.90
N GLN A 12 -7.05 16.01 26.13
CA GLN A 12 -7.25 15.74 24.70
C GLN A 12 -7.67 14.30 24.43
N LYS A 13 -8.48 14.09 23.38
CA LYS A 13 -8.85 12.76 22.86
C LYS A 13 -8.06 12.46 21.58
N HIS A 14 -7.95 11.19 21.20
CA HIS A 14 -7.26 10.75 19.97
C HIS A 14 -5.78 11.17 19.87
N LEU A 15 -5.00 10.89 20.93
CA LEU A 15 -3.59 11.29 21.07
C LEU A 15 -2.70 10.88 19.88
N GLY A 16 -2.97 9.73 19.25
CA GLY A 16 -2.22 9.26 18.08
C GLY A 16 -2.36 10.18 16.85
N THR A 17 -3.52 10.80 16.66
CA THR A 17 -3.73 11.79 15.60
C THR A 17 -3.18 13.15 16.04
N LEU A 18 -3.46 13.56 17.28
CA LEU A 18 -2.97 14.82 17.84
C LEU A 18 -1.44 14.93 17.77
N GLY A 19 -0.71 13.84 17.98
CA GLY A 19 0.75 13.87 17.93
C GLY A 19 1.31 14.18 16.55
N LYS A 20 0.61 13.78 15.49
CA LYS A 20 1.00 14.11 14.12
C LYS A 20 0.76 15.60 13.81
N TRP A 21 -0.38 16.13 14.27
CA TRP A 21 -0.69 17.56 14.20
C TRP A 21 0.33 18.41 14.95
N LYS A 22 0.64 18.04 16.20
CA LYS A 22 1.64 18.75 17.01
C LYS A 22 3.03 18.68 16.38
N THR A 23 3.40 17.55 15.77
CA THR A 23 4.68 17.43 15.04
C THR A 23 4.75 18.41 13.86
N ALA A 24 3.67 18.52 13.07
CA ALA A 24 3.61 19.44 11.95
C ALA A 24 3.59 20.92 12.39
N GLU A 25 2.87 21.22 13.47
CA GLU A 25 2.81 22.56 14.08
C GLU A 25 4.19 23.04 14.53
N GLU A 26 4.92 22.22 15.28
CA GLU A 26 6.26 22.53 15.78
C GLU A 26 7.27 22.68 14.62
N LEU A 27 7.16 21.86 13.57
CA LEU A 27 8.00 22.00 12.39
C LEU A 27 7.73 23.32 11.67
N ALA A 28 6.47 23.70 11.51
CA ALA A 28 6.10 24.97 10.89
C ALA A 28 6.57 26.18 11.73
N ALA A 29 6.50 26.07 13.06
CA ALA A 29 7.05 27.07 13.96
C ALA A 29 8.58 27.21 13.78
N LEU A 30 9.31 26.08 13.67
CA LEU A 30 10.75 26.08 13.41
C LEU A 30 11.09 26.73 12.05
N ILE A 31 10.33 26.43 11.00
CA ILE A 31 10.55 26.97 9.66
C ILE A 31 10.38 28.49 9.62
N ARG A 32 9.47 29.05 10.42
CA ARG A 32 9.31 30.51 10.54
C ARG A 32 10.54 31.22 11.10
N LEU A 33 11.39 30.50 11.85
CA LEU A 33 12.61 31.03 12.45
C LEU A 33 13.82 30.93 11.50
N LEU A 34 13.73 30.17 10.42
CA LEU A 34 14.82 29.98 9.48
C LEU A 34 14.88 31.14 8.47
N PRO A 35 16.09 31.60 8.08
CA PRO A 35 16.24 32.67 7.11
C PRO A 35 15.64 32.28 5.75
N ILE A 36 15.05 33.25 5.07
CA ILE A 36 14.39 33.06 3.77
C ILE A 36 15.45 32.77 2.71
N GLY A 37 15.65 31.49 2.37
CA GLY A 37 16.65 31.02 1.39
C GLY A 37 16.05 30.37 0.14
N ASN A 38 16.88 29.54 -0.52
CA ASN A 38 16.53 28.71 -1.68
C ASN A 38 15.46 27.66 -1.33
N GLN A 39 14.92 27.00 -2.36
CA GLN A 39 13.96 25.91 -2.20
C GLN A 39 14.58 24.76 -1.38
N GLN A 40 13.91 24.37 -0.30
CA GLN A 40 14.37 23.34 0.63
C GLN A 40 13.44 22.12 0.60
N GLN A 41 13.97 20.94 0.93
CA GLN A 41 13.21 19.69 0.94
C GLN A 41 13.08 19.19 2.37
N ILE A 42 11.87 18.77 2.74
CA ILE A 42 11.55 18.15 4.02
C ILE A 42 11.24 16.68 3.74
N ILE A 43 12.08 15.79 4.27
CA ILE A 43 11.93 14.35 4.08
C ILE A 43 11.29 13.76 5.34
N TYR A 44 10.12 13.12 5.21
CA TYR A 44 9.46 12.43 6.30
C TYR A 44 9.69 10.91 6.23
N THR A 45 9.69 10.25 7.38
CA THR A 45 9.96 8.80 7.49
C THR A 45 8.71 7.94 7.65
N ARG A 46 7.55 8.54 7.93
CA ARG A 46 6.28 7.82 8.08
C ARG A 46 5.20 8.49 7.22
N GLU A 47 4.62 7.74 6.29
CA GLU A 47 3.50 8.18 5.44
C GLU A 47 2.37 8.85 6.23
N SER A 48 2.08 8.31 7.42
CA SER A 48 0.99 8.80 8.27
C SER A 48 1.11 10.27 8.72
N THR A 49 2.28 10.90 8.58
CA THR A 49 2.50 12.33 8.88
C THR A 49 2.42 13.25 7.65
N CYS A 50 2.39 12.70 6.43
CA CYS A 50 2.45 13.47 5.18
C CYS A 50 1.35 14.53 5.11
N PHE A 51 0.10 14.11 5.26
CA PHE A 51 -1.07 14.98 5.20
C PHE A 51 -0.96 16.19 6.14
N HIS A 52 -0.53 15.97 7.39
CA HIS A 52 -0.41 17.03 8.38
C HIS A 52 0.72 18.01 8.07
N LEU A 53 1.83 17.51 7.54
CA LEU A 53 2.95 18.34 7.11
C LEU A 53 2.55 19.24 5.94
N GLU A 54 1.92 18.68 4.92
CA GLU A 54 1.46 19.44 3.75
C GLU A 54 0.48 20.55 4.13
N GLU A 55 -0.43 20.30 5.06
CA GLU A 55 -1.41 21.28 5.52
C GLU A 55 -0.77 22.49 6.21
N TYR A 56 0.17 22.27 7.14
CA TYR A 56 0.89 23.40 7.79
C TYR A 56 1.86 24.10 6.84
N LEU A 57 2.43 23.37 5.88
CA LEU A 57 3.44 23.87 4.95
C LEU A 57 2.86 24.54 3.71
N ILE A 58 1.53 24.56 3.55
CA ILE A 58 0.85 25.27 2.45
C ILE A 58 1.22 26.76 2.40
N ASN A 59 1.49 27.36 3.57
CA ASN A 59 1.92 28.75 3.70
C ASN A 59 3.41 28.97 3.40
N PHE A 60 4.16 27.90 3.11
CA PHE A 60 5.59 27.89 2.85
C PHE A 60 5.90 27.19 1.52
N PRO A 61 5.48 27.75 0.37
CA PRO A 61 5.58 27.09 -0.95
C PRO A 61 7.01 26.79 -1.41
N LYS A 62 8.03 27.34 -0.71
CA LYS A 62 9.45 27.05 -0.95
C LYS A 62 9.91 25.70 -0.38
N TYR A 63 9.11 25.06 0.46
CA TYR A 63 9.45 23.77 1.07
C TYR A 63 8.70 22.65 0.35
N VAL A 64 9.43 21.66 -0.15
CA VAL A 64 8.84 20.47 -0.78
C VAL A 64 8.88 19.31 0.20
N VAL A 65 7.73 18.73 0.48
CA VAL A 65 7.60 17.57 1.35
C VAL A 65 7.78 16.29 0.51
N LYS A 66 8.65 15.37 0.96
CA LYS A 66 8.91 14.10 0.27
C LYS A 66 8.94 12.94 1.26
N GLU A 67 8.48 11.78 0.81
CA GLU A 67 8.62 10.54 1.55
C GLU A 67 10.06 9.99 1.48
N SER A 68 10.52 9.40 2.57
CA SER A 68 11.72 8.57 2.55
C SER A 68 11.37 7.15 2.12
N GLU A 69 11.98 6.69 1.02
CA GLU A 69 11.91 5.27 0.61
C GLU A 69 12.65 4.34 1.58
N PHE A 70 13.49 4.91 2.45
CA PHE A 70 14.29 4.17 3.42
C PHE A 70 13.69 4.24 4.81
N GLN A 71 13.52 3.08 5.45
CA GLN A 71 13.19 3.02 6.87
C GLN A 71 14.42 3.37 7.72
N LEU A 72 14.61 4.66 7.98
CA LEU A 72 15.69 5.18 8.82
C LEU A 72 15.41 4.91 10.31
N PRO A 73 16.40 4.42 11.08
CA PRO A 73 16.23 4.07 12.49
C PRO A 73 16.30 5.31 13.42
N LEU A 74 15.67 6.43 13.05
CA LEU A 74 15.74 7.69 13.80
C LEU A 74 15.11 7.59 15.20
N GLN A 75 14.19 6.64 15.41
CA GLN A 75 13.63 6.38 16.74
C GLN A 75 14.70 5.89 17.74
N ALA A 76 15.79 5.29 17.25
CA ALA A 76 16.90 4.87 18.09
C ALA A 76 17.67 6.04 18.71
N CYS A 77 17.48 7.29 18.23
CA CYS A 77 18.02 8.48 18.90
C CYS A 77 17.54 8.58 20.36
N LEU A 78 16.34 8.09 20.68
CA LEU A 78 15.83 8.07 22.06
C LEU A 78 16.61 7.14 23.00
N LYS A 79 17.40 6.21 22.45
CA LYS A 79 18.27 5.29 23.22
C LYS A 79 19.61 5.92 23.59
N VAL A 80 19.93 7.10 23.03
CA VAL A 80 21.12 7.88 23.37
C VAL A 80 20.87 8.61 24.70
N GLU A 81 21.72 8.39 25.69
CA GLU A 81 21.54 8.87 27.07
C GLU A 81 21.34 10.39 27.14
N LYS A 82 22.14 11.16 26.39
CA LYS A 82 22.02 12.63 26.36
C LYS A 82 20.61 13.10 25.96
N PHE A 83 20.00 12.44 24.98
CA PHE A 83 18.65 12.78 24.52
C PHE A 83 17.58 12.21 25.46
N GLY A 84 17.74 10.97 25.92
CA GLY A 84 16.82 10.32 26.85
C GLY A 84 16.70 11.08 28.17
N ASP A 85 17.83 11.41 28.79
CA ASP A 85 17.89 12.16 30.05
C ASP A 85 17.28 13.56 29.91
N MET A 86 17.57 14.25 28.82
CA MET A 86 17.00 15.56 28.54
C MET A 86 15.47 15.50 28.45
N ILE A 87 14.93 14.52 27.72
CA ILE A 87 13.46 14.35 27.60
C ILE A 87 12.85 14.05 28.97
N LEU A 88 13.47 13.17 29.77
CA LEU A 88 12.94 12.76 31.08
C LEU A 88 13.00 13.88 32.12
N LYS A 89 14.01 14.76 32.04
CA LYS A 89 14.20 15.88 32.98
C LYS A 89 13.44 17.15 32.58
N ALA A 90 12.85 17.20 31.38
CA ALA A 90 12.12 18.37 30.89
C ALA A 90 10.89 18.67 31.75
N SER A 91 10.81 19.90 32.29
CA SER A 91 9.66 20.40 33.07
C SER A 91 8.67 21.22 32.25
N GLU A 92 9.05 21.61 31.03
CA GLU A 92 8.28 22.45 30.11
C GLU A 92 8.60 22.08 28.64
N PRO A 93 7.85 22.59 27.63
CA PRO A 93 8.20 22.41 26.23
C PRO A 93 9.55 23.05 25.89
N LEU A 94 10.44 22.32 25.21
CA LEU A 94 11.81 22.77 24.95
C LEU A 94 12.21 22.53 23.49
N VAL A 95 12.97 23.45 22.92
CA VAL A 95 13.63 23.29 21.62
C VAL A 95 15.14 23.37 21.83
N CYS A 96 15.85 22.28 21.55
CA CYS A 96 17.30 22.18 21.75
C CYS A 96 18.01 21.99 20.41
N LEU A 97 19.07 22.77 20.18
CA LEU A 97 19.93 22.65 19.01
C LEU A 97 21.11 21.72 19.33
N TYR A 98 21.35 20.77 18.44
CA TYR A 98 22.44 19.82 18.52
C TYR A 98 23.09 19.67 17.16
N ASP A 99 24.41 19.60 17.12
CA ASP A 99 25.12 19.04 15.98
C ASP A 99 25.23 17.52 16.20
N ILE A 100 24.50 16.75 15.40
CA ILE A 100 24.45 15.28 15.54
C ILE A 100 25.75 14.60 15.08
N TYR A 101 26.63 15.32 14.37
CA TYR A 101 27.91 14.81 13.90
C TYR A 101 29.08 15.20 14.80
N ASP A 102 28.84 15.99 15.86
CA ASP A 102 29.88 16.55 16.71
C ASP A 102 31.00 17.20 15.87
N GLU A 103 32.20 16.63 15.84
CA GLU A 103 33.36 17.13 15.09
C GLU A 103 33.68 16.30 13.82
N TRP A 104 32.86 15.32 13.45
CA TRP A 104 33.17 14.39 12.35
C TRP A 104 33.37 15.10 11.01
N LEU A 105 32.67 16.21 10.75
CA LEU A 105 32.80 16.96 9.51
C LEU A 105 34.19 17.61 9.31
N LYS A 106 35.05 17.60 10.33
CA LYS A 106 36.46 18.05 10.23
C LYS A 106 37.34 17.01 9.52
N SER A 107 37.06 15.71 9.67
CA SER A 107 37.88 14.62 9.11
C SER A 107 37.19 13.85 7.98
N ILE A 108 35.87 13.81 7.94
CA ILE A 108 35.11 13.04 6.94
C ILE A 108 34.02 13.87 6.25
N SER A 109 33.60 13.42 5.06
CA SER A 109 32.54 14.07 4.30
C SER A 109 31.17 13.92 4.98
N SER A 110 30.22 14.80 4.62
CA SER A 110 28.83 14.72 5.10
C SER A 110 28.15 13.39 4.77
N TYR A 111 28.47 12.79 3.63
CA TYR A 111 27.98 11.46 3.24
C TYR A 111 28.50 10.37 4.19
N ALA A 112 29.80 10.38 4.48
CA ALA A 112 30.41 9.40 5.38
C ALA A 112 29.89 9.58 6.82
N ALA A 113 29.75 10.83 7.30
CA ALA A 113 29.18 11.14 8.60
C ALA A 113 27.73 10.65 8.73
N PHE A 114 26.90 10.86 7.70
CA PHE A 114 25.54 10.34 7.66
C PHE A 114 25.49 8.80 7.67
N SER A 115 26.38 8.15 6.91
CA SER A 115 26.47 6.68 6.88
C SER A 115 26.86 6.10 8.24
N ARG A 116 27.85 6.72 8.92
CA ARG A 116 28.25 6.39 10.30
C ARG A 116 27.08 6.55 11.26
N LEU A 117 26.35 7.66 11.19
CA LEU A 117 25.17 7.90 12.03
C LEU A 117 24.11 6.82 11.85
N VAL A 118 23.74 6.50 10.61
CA VAL A 118 22.72 5.47 10.31
C VAL A 118 23.17 4.11 10.82
N LEU A 119 24.46 3.77 10.68
CA LEU A 119 25.02 2.51 11.18
C LEU A 119 24.91 2.42 12.71
N ILE A 120 25.29 3.48 13.42
CA ILE A 120 25.20 3.53 14.88
C ILE A 120 23.75 3.40 15.35
N LEU A 121 22.84 4.19 14.76
CA LEU A 121 21.42 4.16 15.12
C LEU A 121 20.79 2.79 14.82
N ARG A 122 21.17 2.14 13.71
CA ARG A 122 20.71 0.78 13.40
C ARG A 122 21.22 -0.23 14.42
N ALA A 123 22.48 -0.14 14.81
CA ALA A 123 23.07 -1.02 15.82
C ALA A 123 22.39 -0.85 17.19
N LEU A 124 22.15 0.39 17.63
CA LEU A 124 21.37 0.70 18.84
C LEU A 124 19.94 0.18 18.75
N ASP A 125 19.36 0.15 17.55
CA ASP A 125 18.03 -0.41 17.37
C ASP A 125 18.01 -1.93 17.54
N VAL A 126 19.01 -2.60 16.98
CA VAL A 126 19.20 -4.05 16.99
C VAL A 126 19.58 -4.59 18.38
N SER A 127 20.57 -3.98 19.03
CA SER A 127 21.02 -4.33 20.37
C SER A 127 21.64 -3.11 21.05
N ASN A 128 20.88 -2.49 21.94
CA ASN A 128 21.29 -1.27 22.64
C ASN A 128 22.56 -1.49 23.48
N GLU A 129 22.59 -2.56 24.28
CA GLU A 129 23.71 -2.87 25.19
C GLU A 129 25.01 -3.14 24.42
N MET A 130 24.96 -4.04 23.41
CA MET A 130 26.15 -4.37 22.61
C MET A 130 26.66 -3.17 21.82
N ALA A 131 25.76 -2.38 21.23
CA ALA A 131 26.16 -1.18 20.50
C ALA A 131 26.81 -0.15 21.42
N LYS A 132 26.31 0.05 22.65
CA LYS A 132 26.94 0.93 23.64
C LYS A 132 28.32 0.44 24.07
N MET A 133 28.49 -0.87 24.30
CA MET A 133 29.79 -1.46 24.61
C MET A 133 30.80 -1.29 23.46
N LEU A 134 30.33 -1.41 22.21
CA LEU A 134 31.19 -1.19 21.03
C LEU A 134 31.57 0.28 20.84
N LEU A 135 30.67 1.21 21.18
CA LEU A 135 30.95 2.65 21.11
C LEU A 135 31.91 3.11 22.21
N LYS A 136 31.86 2.49 23.40
CA LYS A 136 32.74 2.76 24.54
C LYS A 136 33.35 1.44 25.06
N PRO A 137 34.38 0.91 24.39
CA PRO A 137 34.99 -0.36 24.78
C PRO A 137 35.91 -0.25 26.01
N ASP A 138 36.37 0.95 26.36
CA ASP A 138 37.27 1.21 27.49
C ASP A 138 36.89 2.54 28.17
N ASP A 139 37.11 2.63 29.48
CA ASP A 139 36.82 3.80 30.32
C ASP A 139 37.71 5.01 29.98
N THR A 140 38.80 4.78 29.24
CA THR A 140 39.65 5.84 28.68
C THR A 140 38.95 6.70 27.63
N ILE A 141 37.89 6.16 27.00
CA ILE A 141 37.15 6.84 25.93
C ILE A 141 36.01 7.66 26.53
N ILE A 142 36.25 8.96 26.66
CA ILE A 142 35.27 9.90 27.18
C ILE A 142 34.40 10.50 26.08
N THR A 143 33.14 10.80 26.42
CA THR A 143 32.29 11.71 25.63
C THR A 143 32.44 13.10 26.23
N LYS A 144 32.86 14.08 25.43
CA LYS A 144 32.93 15.48 25.89
C LYS A 144 31.53 15.98 26.29
N PRO A 145 31.40 16.92 27.25
CA PRO A 145 30.09 17.37 27.74
C PRO A 145 29.16 17.96 26.67
N ASP A 146 29.73 18.63 25.68
CA ASP A 146 29.06 19.23 24.53
C ASP A 146 28.79 18.23 23.39
N HIS A 147 29.48 17.09 23.36
CA HIS A 147 29.36 16.06 22.33
C HIS A 147 28.27 15.01 22.63
N ILE A 148 27.80 14.33 21.60
CA ILE A 148 26.84 13.22 21.70
C ILE A 148 27.57 11.88 21.69
N TRP A 149 28.58 11.75 20.83
CA TRP A 149 29.29 10.51 20.57
C TRP A 149 30.64 10.48 21.31
N PRO A 150 31.18 9.28 21.61
CA PRO A 150 32.49 9.15 22.23
C PRO A 150 33.59 9.75 21.35
N SER A 151 34.59 10.38 21.98
CA SER A 151 35.72 10.97 21.27
C SER A 151 36.72 9.88 20.85
N LEU A 152 36.53 9.34 19.64
CA LEU A 152 37.36 8.33 19.03
C LEU A 152 38.23 8.91 17.91
N THR A 153 39.41 8.35 17.69
CA THR A 153 40.24 8.63 16.51
C THR A 153 39.66 7.99 15.26
N ASP A 154 40.08 8.43 14.07
CA ASP A 154 39.57 7.86 12.80
C ASP A 154 39.87 6.35 12.69
N ASP A 155 41.05 5.88 13.14
CA ASP A 155 41.39 4.46 13.17
C ASP A 155 40.51 3.64 14.13
N GLN A 156 40.14 4.24 15.27
CA GLN A 156 39.20 3.61 16.21
C GLN A 156 37.80 3.55 15.61
N TRP A 157 37.35 4.62 14.94
CA TRP A 157 36.06 4.65 14.25
C TRP A 157 35.93 3.56 13.20
N VAL A 158 36.98 3.31 12.40
CA VAL A 158 36.97 2.22 11.41
C VAL A 158 36.72 0.86 12.09
N LYS A 159 37.40 0.57 13.20
CA LYS A 159 37.21 -0.67 13.96
C LYS A 159 35.80 -0.79 14.54
N VAL A 160 35.28 0.29 15.11
CA VAL A 160 33.92 0.35 15.67
C VAL A 160 32.88 0.16 14.57
N GLU A 161 33.02 0.81 13.42
CA GLU A 161 32.09 0.66 12.30
C GLU A 161 32.04 -0.78 11.78
N VAL A 162 33.18 -1.46 11.65
CA VAL A 162 33.23 -2.87 11.28
C VAL A 162 32.48 -3.73 12.31
N ALA A 163 32.76 -3.52 13.60
CA ALA A 163 32.09 -4.27 14.67
C ALA A 163 30.57 -4.03 14.72
N LEU A 164 30.12 -2.79 14.45
CA LEU A 164 28.68 -2.47 14.36
C LEU A 164 28.02 -3.14 13.14
N ARG A 165 28.70 -3.19 11.99
CA ARG A 165 28.21 -3.93 10.80
C ARG A 165 28.07 -5.43 11.10
N ASP A 166 29.06 -6.01 11.78
CA ASP A 166 29.04 -7.42 12.18
C ASP A 166 27.92 -7.72 13.18
N LEU A 167 27.69 -6.83 14.15
CA LEU A 167 26.59 -6.95 15.10
C LEU A 167 25.22 -6.98 14.41
N ILE A 168 25.00 -6.06 13.47
CA ILE A 168 23.74 -5.98 12.70
C ILE A 168 23.56 -7.24 11.86
N SER A 169 24.61 -7.68 11.15
CA SER A 169 24.59 -8.85 10.27
C SER A 169 24.36 -10.16 11.04
N SER A 170 25.02 -10.30 12.20
CA SER A 170 24.86 -11.45 13.09
C SER A 170 23.43 -11.55 13.63
N ASN A 171 22.84 -10.43 14.06
CA ASN A 171 21.46 -10.43 14.53
C ASN A 171 20.46 -10.76 13.41
N TYR A 172 20.68 -10.24 12.20
CA TYR A 172 19.86 -10.58 11.04
C TYR A 172 19.89 -12.08 10.74
N SER A 173 21.10 -12.68 10.78
CA SER A 173 21.31 -14.11 10.61
C SER A 173 20.62 -14.95 11.70
N LYS A 174 20.68 -14.51 12.96
CA LYS A 174 19.98 -15.15 14.09
C LYS A 174 18.46 -15.11 13.90
N LYS A 175 17.89 -13.96 13.56
CA LYS A 175 16.45 -13.82 13.29
C LYS A 175 15.98 -14.70 12.12
N ILE A 176 16.79 -14.85 11.07
CA ILE A 176 16.50 -15.76 9.97
C ILE A 176 16.50 -17.21 10.46
N ASN A 177 17.50 -17.62 11.23
CA ASN A 177 17.61 -18.99 11.74
C ASN A 177 16.52 -19.34 12.75
N GLU A 178 16.11 -18.40 13.61
CA GLU A 178 14.97 -18.54 14.50
C GLU A 178 13.66 -18.69 13.73
N ARG A 179 13.45 -17.89 12.67
CA ARG A 179 12.30 -18.04 11.77
C ARG A 179 12.26 -19.41 11.10
N LYS A 180 13.42 -19.95 10.69
CA LYS A 180 13.53 -21.31 10.13
C LYS A 180 13.21 -22.41 11.15
N ARG A 181 13.56 -22.22 12.43
CA ARG A 181 13.27 -23.16 13.52
C ARG A 181 11.82 -23.14 14.00
N GLN A 182 11.12 -22.02 13.81
CA GLN A 182 9.71 -21.86 14.19
C GLN A 182 8.73 -22.41 13.14
N VAL A 183 9.22 -22.92 12.00
CA VAL A 183 8.42 -23.75 11.09
C VAL A 183 8.31 -25.16 11.70
N PRO A 184 7.12 -25.66 12.08
CA PRO A 184 6.98 -26.90 12.82
C PRO A 184 7.42 -28.12 11.98
N ALA A 185 8.10 -29.06 12.64
CA ALA A 185 8.59 -30.34 12.14
C ALA A 185 7.50 -31.35 11.69
N LYS A 186 6.34 -30.87 11.20
CA LYS A 186 5.26 -31.71 10.66
C LYS A 186 5.31 -31.90 9.14
N GLU A 187 6.20 -31.22 8.42
CA GLU A 187 6.44 -31.45 6.99
C GLU A 187 7.69 -32.31 6.70
N ALA A 188 8.48 -32.68 7.73
CA ALA A 188 9.71 -33.45 7.56
C ALA A 188 9.52 -34.98 7.42
N SER A 189 8.30 -35.51 7.58
CA SER A 189 8.02 -36.95 7.54
C SER A 189 7.30 -37.46 6.28
N ARG A 190 7.12 -36.63 5.24
CA ARG A 190 6.45 -37.05 3.99
C ARG A 190 7.36 -37.17 2.76
N SER A 191 8.67 -37.19 2.93
CA SER A 191 9.61 -37.37 1.82
C SER A 191 10.72 -38.35 2.16
N GLN A 192 10.33 -39.57 2.54
CA GLN A 192 11.18 -40.75 2.37
C GLN A 192 10.48 -41.74 1.46
N LEU A 193 10.73 -41.63 0.15
CA LEU A 193 10.74 -42.73 -0.81
C LEU A 193 11.13 -42.18 -2.19
N THR A 194 12.44 -41.97 -2.37
CA THR A 194 13.23 -42.38 -3.54
C THR A 194 14.67 -41.92 -3.30
N ALA A 195 15.49 -42.84 -2.80
CA ALA A 195 16.93 -42.69 -2.82
C ALA A 195 17.45 -43.27 -4.14
N VAL A 196 18.19 -42.48 -4.93
CA VAL A 196 19.36 -42.99 -5.67
C VAL A 196 20.44 -41.93 -5.65
N THR A 197 21.61 -42.37 -5.20
CA THR A 197 22.86 -41.66 -4.98
C THR A 197 23.62 -41.42 -6.29
N THR A 198 24.21 -40.25 -6.51
CA THR A 198 25.62 -40.15 -6.96
C THR A 198 26.26 -38.83 -6.51
N ARG A 199 27.54 -38.93 -6.15
CA ARG A 199 28.38 -37.96 -5.44
C ARG A 199 29.03 -36.91 -6.37
N THR A 200 29.04 -35.67 -5.88
CA THR A 200 30.01 -34.55 -6.03
C THR A 200 30.94 -34.46 -7.24
N THR A 201 30.86 -33.32 -7.95
CA THR A 201 32.00 -32.49 -8.36
C THR A 201 31.60 -31.01 -8.36
N LYS A 202 32.54 -30.14 -7.97
CA LYS A 202 32.41 -28.68 -7.83
C LYS A 202 32.31 -28.00 -9.20
N THR A 203 31.50 -26.94 -9.29
CA THR A 203 31.86 -25.65 -9.93
C THR A 203 30.84 -24.59 -9.49
N TYR A 204 31.34 -23.38 -9.26
CA TYR A 204 30.55 -22.19 -8.97
C TYR A 204 29.79 -21.80 -10.24
N ASP A 205 28.47 -21.60 -10.15
CA ASP A 205 27.72 -20.75 -11.06
C ASP A 205 26.46 -20.21 -10.36
N TYR A 206 26.17 -18.95 -10.66
CA TYR A 206 25.17 -18.09 -10.07
C TYR A 206 23.83 -18.28 -10.78
N GLU A 207 22.81 -18.80 -10.08
CA GLU A 207 21.42 -18.71 -10.52
C GLU A 207 20.45 -18.53 -9.32
N PRO A 208 19.32 -17.82 -9.53
CA PRO A 208 18.53 -17.22 -8.46
C PRO A 208 17.70 -18.28 -7.73
N THR A 209 18.00 -18.49 -6.45
CA THR A 209 17.22 -19.40 -5.60
C THR A 209 15.81 -18.86 -5.34
N ALA A 210 14.85 -19.58 -5.90
CA ALA A 210 13.60 -20.03 -5.29
C ALA A 210 12.70 -18.95 -4.67
N ALA A 211 11.56 -18.75 -5.34
CA ALA A 211 10.39 -18.05 -4.86
C ALA A 211 10.04 -18.43 -3.40
N PHE A 212 10.01 -17.41 -2.55
CA PHE A 212 9.68 -17.52 -1.13
C PHE A 212 8.16 -17.62 -0.98
N ASP A 213 7.68 -18.84 -0.81
CA ASP A 213 6.26 -19.18 -0.69
C ASP A 213 5.75 -18.78 0.72
N TYR A 214 5.18 -17.57 0.86
CA TYR A 214 4.51 -17.16 2.10
C TYR A 214 3.15 -17.88 2.22
N LYS A 215 3.15 -19.09 2.78
CA LYS A 215 1.92 -19.69 3.33
C LYS A 215 1.55 -18.96 4.63
N THR A 216 0.89 -17.81 4.51
CA THR A 216 -0.02 -17.32 5.55
C THR A 216 -1.10 -18.38 5.74
N ASP A 217 -1.27 -18.86 6.97
CA ASP A 217 -2.30 -19.85 7.33
C ASP A 217 -3.70 -19.19 7.34
N TRP A 218 -4.16 -18.79 6.16
CA TRP A 218 -5.48 -18.24 5.88
C TRP A 218 -6.59 -19.25 6.17
N ARG A 219 -6.27 -20.55 6.28
CA ARG A 219 -7.23 -21.62 6.47
C ARG A 219 -7.89 -21.58 7.84
N VAL A 220 -7.16 -21.20 8.89
CA VAL A 220 -7.73 -21.05 10.24
C VAL A 220 -8.67 -19.84 10.32
N LYS A 221 -8.33 -18.73 9.66
CA LYS A 221 -9.21 -17.54 9.57
C LYS A 221 -10.40 -17.75 8.63
N ALA A 222 -10.22 -18.46 7.52
CA ALA A 222 -11.30 -18.83 6.60
C ALA A 222 -12.30 -19.80 7.26
N ASN A 223 -11.82 -20.77 8.06
CA ASN A 223 -12.69 -21.67 8.85
C ASN A 223 -13.47 -20.94 9.97
N SER A 224 -12.95 -19.82 10.48
CA SER A 224 -13.70 -18.96 11.41
C SER A 224 -14.75 -18.10 10.69
N ALA A 225 -14.54 -17.78 9.40
CA ALA A 225 -15.48 -17.03 8.57
C ALA A 225 -16.66 -17.90 8.10
N THR A 226 -16.47 -19.21 7.91
CA THR A 226 -17.56 -20.14 7.58
C THR A 226 -18.58 -20.33 8.70
N ASN A 227 -18.30 -19.92 9.94
CA ASN A 227 -19.25 -19.96 11.06
C ASN A 227 -19.95 -18.62 11.34
N LEU A 228 -19.73 -17.59 10.53
CA LEU A 228 -20.39 -16.28 10.71
C LEU A 228 -21.90 -16.36 10.48
N TYR A 229 -22.38 -17.28 9.64
CA TYR A 229 -23.82 -17.48 9.42
C TYR A 229 -24.55 -18.03 10.66
N LEU A 230 -23.84 -18.67 11.59
CA LEU A 230 -24.41 -19.15 12.86
C LEU A 230 -24.58 -18.03 13.91
N ARG A 231 -24.08 -16.82 13.61
CA ARG A 231 -24.28 -15.61 14.44
C ARG A 231 -25.45 -14.75 13.95
N LEU A 232 -26.30 -15.25 13.04
CA LEU A 232 -27.44 -14.51 12.46
C LEU A 232 -28.60 -14.20 13.42
N ASN A 233 -28.56 -14.65 14.67
CA ASN A 233 -29.72 -14.50 15.57
C ASN A 233 -29.99 -13.07 16.06
N ASN A 234 -29.21 -12.06 15.65
CA ASN A 234 -29.46 -10.64 15.97
C ASN A 234 -29.17 -9.71 14.77
N ILE A 235 -29.80 -9.93 13.61
CA ILE A 235 -29.80 -8.93 12.53
C ILE A 235 -31.04 -8.04 12.68
N HIS A 236 -30.81 -6.74 12.85
CA HIS A 236 -31.86 -5.73 12.77
C HIS A 236 -32.37 -5.62 11.32
N ASP A 237 -33.69 -5.58 11.18
CA ASP A 237 -34.50 -6.08 10.07
C ASP A 237 -34.68 -5.12 8.86
N THR A 238 -33.64 -4.41 8.41
CA THR A 238 -33.82 -3.44 7.31
C THR A 238 -32.62 -3.33 6.37
N GLY A 239 -32.45 -4.27 5.42
CA GLY A 239 -31.48 -4.10 4.31
C GLY A 239 -31.18 -5.35 3.48
N TYR A 240 -30.69 -5.15 2.24
CA TYR A 240 -30.17 -6.24 1.40
C TYR A 240 -28.79 -6.72 1.91
N THR A 241 -28.54 -8.02 1.82
CA THR A 241 -27.23 -8.63 2.11
C THR A 241 -26.59 -9.14 0.83
N TYR A 242 -25.31 -8.83 0.64
CA TYR A 242 -24.59 -9.14 -0.60
C TYR A 242 -23.58 -10.27 -0.39
N ILE A 243 -23.54 -11.25 -1.28
CA ILE A 243 -22.62 -12.39 -1.21
C ILE A 243 -21.69 -12.38 -2.42
N MET A 244 -20.38 -12.36 -2.15
CA MET A 244 -19.32 -12.34 -3.17
C MET A 244 -18.50 -13.63 -3.15
N PRO A 245 -18.37 -14.32 -4.29
CA PRO A 245 -17.47 -15.45 -4.44
C PRO A 245 -16.00 -15.11 -4.23
N ASN A 246 -15.32 -15.97 -3.47
CA ASN A 246 -13.89 -15.86 -3.18
C ASN A 246 -13.01 -15.89 -4.44
N ASN A 247 -13.43 -16.59 -5.48
CA ASN A 247 -12.64 -16.75 -6.70
C ASN A 247 -12.56 -15.45 -7.51
N ILE A 248 -13.68 -14.75 -7.69
CA ILE A 248 -13.69 -13.48 -8.43
C ILE A 248 -13.03 -12.36 -7.63
N LEU A 249 -13.22 -12.32 -6.31
CA LEU A 249 -12.50 -11.36 -5.46
C LEU A 249 -10.98 -11.56 -5.55
N ARG A 250 -10.52 -12.80 -5.40
CA ARG A 250 -9.08 -13.13 -5.48
C ARG A 250 -8.50 -12.72 -6.83
N LYS A 251 -9.18 -13.07 -7.93
CA LYS A 251 -8.71 -12.73 -9.27
C LYS A 251 -8.73 -11.23 -9.52
N PHE A 252 -9.73 -10.50 -9.02
CA PHE A 252 -9.79 -9.04 -9.11
C PHE A 252 -8.59 -8.39 -8.41
N ILE A 253 -8.23 -8.87 -7.21
CA ILE A 253 -7.05 -8.41 -6.49
C ILE A 253 -5.77 -8.67 -7.31
N CYS A 254 -5.63 -9.88 -7.89
CA CYS A 254 -4.44 -10.22 -8.69
C CYS A 254 -4.26 -9.37 -9.95
N ILE A 255 -5.33 -8.86 -10.54
CA ILE A 255 -5.24 -8.01 -11.74
C ILE A 255 -5.13 -6.51 -11.43
N SER A 256 -5.22 -6.13 -10.15
CA SER A 256 -5.13 -4.74 -9.69
C SER A 256 -3.69 -4.26 -9.51
N ASP A 257 -3.51 -2.93 -9.43
CA ASP A 257 -2.26 -2.28 -9.06
C ASP A 257 -2.39 -1.66 -7.65
N LEU A 258 -1.26 -1.51 -6.94
CA LEU A 258 -1.26 -0.96 -5.59
C LEU A 258 -1.42 0.56 -5.53
N ARG A 259 -1.08 1.26 -6.62
CA ARG A 259 -1.11 2.73 -6.68
C ARG A 259 -2.24 3.25 -7.56
N THR A 260 -2.58 2.51 -8.61
CA THR A 260 -3.56 2.92 -9.60
C THR A 260 -4.86 2.18 -9.39
N GLN A 261 -5.95 2.94 -9.28
CA GLN A 261 -7.27 2.37 -9.12
C GLN A 261 -7.74 1.65 -10.38
N ILE A 262 -8.45 0.54 -10.18
CA ILE A 262 -9.22 -0.15 -11.21
C ILE A 262 -10.62 -0.40 -10.67
N SER A 263 -11.59 -0.47 -11.57
CA SER A 263 -12.99 -0.72 -11.26
C SER A 263 -13.59 -1.79 -12.16
N GLY A 264 -14.70 -2.37 -11.73
CA GLY A 264 -15.46 -3.32 -12.51
C GLY A 264 -16.91 -3.25 -12.07
N TYR A 265 -17.81 -3.59 -12.96
CA TYR A 265 -19.24 -3.66 -12.68
C TYR A 265 -19.58 -5.03 -12.14
N LEU A 266 -20.17 -5.07 -10.95
CA LEU A 266 -20.73 -6.30 -10.39
C LEU A 266 -22.06 -6.64 -11.08
N TYR A 267 -22.35 -7.92 -11.26
CA TYR A 267 -23.66 -8.42 -11.69
C TYR A 267 -23.99 -9.66 -10.86
N GLY A 268 -25.27 -9.82 -10.54
CA GLY A 268 -25.75 -10.86 -9.65
C GLY A 268 -27.23 -11.15 -9.81
N VAL A 269 -27.68 -12.17 -9.09
CA VAL A 269 -29.11 -12.54 -8.99
C VAL A 269 -29.56 -12.50 -7.53
N ASN A 270 -30.87 -12.51 -7.34
CA ASN A 270 -31.43 -12.76 -6.02
C ASN A 270 -31.26 -14.23 -5.68
N SER A 271 -30.93 -14.53 -4.43
CA SER A 271 -30.94 -15.91 -3.94
C SER A 271 -32.36 -16.48 -4.10
N PRO A 272 -32.53 -17.72 -4.60
CA PRO A 272 -33.85 -18.33 -4.77
C PRO A 272 -34.58 -18.50 -3.43
N ASP A 273 -33.82 -18.69 -2.35
CA ASP A 273 -34.35 -18.93 -1.00
C ASP A 273 -34.71 -17.63 -0.27
N ASN A 274 -34.00 -16.53 -0.53
CA ASN A 274 -34.21 -15.25 0.12
C ASN A 274 -33.99 -14.05 -0.84
N PRO A 275 -35.06 -13.34 -1.25
CA PRO A 275 -34.97 -12.17 -2.13
C PRO A 275 -34.15 -10.98 -1.57
N GLN A 276 -33.97 -10.91 -0.25
CA GLN A 276 -33.13 -9.90 0.41
C GLN A 276 -31.63 -10.22 0.29
N VAL A 277 -31.28 -11.43 -0.12
CA VAL A 277 -29.89 -11.84 -0.38
C VAL A 277 -29.59 -11.71 -1.87
N LYS A 278 -28.52 -11.00 -2.20
CA LYS A 278 -28.03 -10.82 -3.57
C LYS A 278 -26.71 -11.57 -3.74
N GLU A 279 -26.69 -12.51 -4.68
CA GLU A 279 -25.52 -13.32 -5.00
C GLU A 279 -24.81 -12.75 -6.23
N ILE A 280 -23.55 -12.36 -6.08
CA ILE A 280 -22.74 -11.75 -7.14
C ILE A 280 -22.09 -12.87 -7.95
N HIS A 281 -22.41 -12.97 -9.24
CA HIS A 281 -21.89 -14.02 -10.11
C HIS A 281 -20.86 -13.52 -11.11
N CYS A 282 -20.89 -12.23 -11.47
CA CYS A 282 -20.05 -11.73 -12.55
C CYS A 282 -19.40 -10.39 -12.19
N ILE A 283 -18.14 -10.22 -12.60
CA ILE A 283 -17.48 -8.92 -12.68
C ILE A 283 -17.20 -8.61 -14.14
N VAL A 284 -17.80 -7.54 -14.65
CA VAL A 284 -17.53 -7.01 -15.99
C VAL A 284 -16.46 -5.93 -15.87
N LEU A 285 -15.37 -6.07 -16.63
CA LEU A 285 -14.29 -5.08 -16.67
C LEU A 285 -14.42 -4.22 -17.92
N PRO A 286 -14.87 -2.96 -17.79
CA PRO A 286 -14.93 -2.04 -18.92
C PRO A 286 -13.53 -1.55 -19.33
N PRO A 287 -13.37 -1.05 -20.58
CA PRO A 287 -12.21 -0.28 -21.02
C PRO A 287 -11.96 0.93 -20.11
N GLN A 288 -10.86 0.96 -19.36
CA GLN A 288 -10.68 1.96 -18.30
C GLN A 288 -9.23 2.40 -18.11
N TRP A 289 -9.05 3.55 -17.47
CA TRP A 289 -7.76 3.99 -16.92
C TRP A 289 -7.99 4.65 -15.56
N GLY A 290 -6.94 4.70 -14.73
CA GLY A 290 -7.07 5.14 -13.35
C GLY A 290 -5.95 6.09 -12.93
N THR A 291 -6.16 6.76 -11.81
CA THR A 291 -5.15 7.42 -11.00
C THR A 291 -5.14 6.82 -9.60
N ASP A 292 -4.36 7.37 -8.70
CA ASP A 292 -4.41 7.11 -7.26
C ASP A 292 -5.74 7.54 -6.61
N GLN A 293 -6.45 8.48 -7.23
CA GLN A 293 -7.67 9.09 -6.67
C GLN A 293 -8.97 8.64 -7.32
N ARG A 294 -8.97 8.32 -8.62
CA ARG A 294 -10.22 8.00 -9.36
C ARG A 294 -9.98 7.06 -10.53
N VAL A 295 -11.05 6.41 -10.96
CA VAL A 295 -11.11 5.61 -12.19
C VAL A 295 -11.94 6.36 -13.24
N HIS A 296 -11.47 6.31 -14.48
CA HIS A 296 -12.15 6.87 -15.64
C HIS A 296 -12.73 5.73 -16.48
N LEU A 297 -14.06 5.73 -16.60
CA LEU A 297 -14.84 4.73 -17.31
C LEU A 297 -15.56 5.36 -18.51
N PRO A 298 -15.89 4.58 -19.55
CA PRO A 298 -16.81 5.00 -20.59
C PRO A 298 -18.20 5.19 -19.99
N LEU A 299 -18.94 6.16 -20.52
CA LEU A 299 -20.30 6.47 -20.10
C LEU A 299 -21.30 5.41 -20.59
N ALA A 300 -21.00 4.75 -21.71
CA ALA A 300 -21.83 3.68 -22.25
C ALA A 300 -21.67 2.39 -21.44
N LEU A 301 -22.79 1.71 -21.18
CA LEU A 301 -22.78 0.33 -20.71
C LEU A 301 -22.47 -0.63 -21.87
N PRO A 302 -22.06 -1.87 -21.57
CA PRO A 302 -21.79 -2.87 -22.60
C PRO A 302 -23.01 -3.11 -23.52
N GLU A 303 -22.80 -3.19 -24.84
CA GLU A 303 -23.90 -3.34 -25.80
C GLU A 303 -24.66 -4.68 -25.66
N ASP A 304 -24.01 -5.72 -25.12
CA ASP A 304 -24.56 -7.09 -24.95
C ASP A 304 -25.12 -7.40 -23.54
N ASP A 305 -25.28 -6.39 -22.69
CA ASP A 305 -25.65 -6.54 -21.27
C ASP A 305 -26.95 -7.33 -21.02
N LEU A 306 -27.89 -7.29 -21.97
CA LEU A 306 -29.22 -7.88 -21.82
C LEU A 306 -29.33 -9.31 -22.36
N MET A 307 -28.53 -9.69 -23.36
CA MET A 307 -28.67 -10.97 -24.07
C MET A 307 -28.10 -12.16 -23.29
N ILE A 308 -27.07 -11.94 -22.48
CA ILE A 308 -26.36 -13.02 -21.77
C ILE A 308 -27.12 -13.43 -20.51
N TRP A 309 -27.73 -12.48 -19.80
CA TRP A 309 -28.53 -12.78 -18.60
C TRP A 309 -29.93 -13.31 -18.94
N ASN A 310 -30.56 -12.82 -20.01
CA ASN A 310 -31.85 -13.34 -20.48
C ASN A 310 -31.78 -14.79 -21.01
N ARG A 311 -30.57 -15.31 -21.30
CA ARG A 311 -30.35 -16.73 -21.65
C ARG A 311 -30.22 -17.65 -20.44
N TRP A 312 -30.01 -17.10 -19.24
CA TRP A 312 -30.02 -17.84 -17.98
C TRP A 312 -31.39 -17.65 -17.32
N ASP A 313 -32.31 -18.56 -17.65
CA ASP A 313 -33.64 -18.78 -17.04
C ASP A 313 -34.36 -17.56 -16.44
N GLY A 314 -35.24 -16.95 -17.24
CA GLY A 314 -36.52 -16.37 -16.77
C GLY A 314 -36.49 -15.28 -15.69
N CYS A 315 -35.32 -14.82 -15.25
CA CYS A 315 -35.17 -13.83 -14.21
C CYS A 315 -35.07 -12.45 -14.84
N THR A 316 -36.02 -11.58 -14.48
CA THR A 316 -35.90 -10.13 -14.62
C THR A 316 -34.67 -9.67 -13.85
N ALA A 317 -33.54 -9.60 -14.55
CA ALA A 317 -32.24 -9.27 -14.01
C ALA A 317 -32.22 -7.82 -13.57
N ASN A 318 -32.56 -7.57 -12.30
CA ASN A 318 -32.25 -6.32 -11.63
C ASN A 318 -30.73 -6.25 -11.51
N GLN A 319 -30.09 -5.63 -12.50
CA GLN A 319 -28.65 -5.48 -12.61
C GLN A 319 -28.14 -4.63 -11.45
N MET A 320 -27.50 -5.28 -10.50
CA MET A 320 -26.87 -4.63 -9.37
C MET A 320 -25.44 -4.28 -9.76
N ILE A 321 -25.23 -3.05 -10.21
CA ILE A 321 -23.92 -2.61 -10.63
C ILE A 321 -23.24 -1.84 -9.50
N SER A 322 -22.01 -2.24 -9.21
CA SER A 322 -21.23 -1.72 -8.12
C SER A 322 -19.78 -1.57 -8.52
N PHE A 323 -19.13 -0.48 -8.09
CA PHE A 323 -17.73 -0.20 -8.36
C PHE A 323 -16.83 -0.86 -7.32
N LEU A 324 -15.66 -1.34 -7.74
CA LEU A 324 -14.50 -1.46 -6.85
C LEU A 324 -13.64 -0.20 -6.97
N SER A 325 -13.32 0.44 -5.86
CA SER A 325 -12.47 1.63 -5.83
C SER A 325 -11.63 1.68 -4.56
N TYR A 326 -10.55 2.47 -4.58
CA TYR A 326 -9.53 2.54 -3.52
C TYR A 326 -9.82 3.63 -2.48
N HIS A 327 -10.74 4.59 -2.70
CA HIS A 327 -11.07 5.61 -1.69
C HIS A 327 -12.44 6.28 -1.86
N HIS A 328 -13.12 6.45 -0.73
CA HIS A 328 -14.52 6.89 -0.53
C HIS A 328 -15.06 8.12 -1.28
N ARG A 329 -14.22 9.09 -1.67
CA ARG A 329 -14.71 10.46 -1.88
C ARG A 329 -15.18 10.76 -3.30
N PHE A 330 -14.51 10.23 -4.32
CA PHE A 330 -14.92 10.41 -5.72
C PHE A 330 -15.92 9.35 -6.20
N ASP A 331 -16.03 8.24 -5.47
CA ASP A 331 -16.94 7.15 -5.79
C ASP A 331 -18.41 7.59 -5.79
N ILE A 332 -18.77 8.58 -4.95
CA ILE A 332 -20.13 9.17 -4.91
C ILE A 332 -20.48 9.81 -6.23
N MET A 333 -19.56 10.59 -6.79
CA MET A 333 -19.80 11.29 -8.04
C MET A 333 -19.88 10.30 -9.20
N LEU A 334 -19.01 9.29 -9.21
CA LEU A 334 -19.04 8.24 -10.22
C LEU A 334 -20.36 7.44 -10.16
N HIS A 335 -20.77 7.03 -8.96
CA HIS A 335 -21.98 6.24 -8.76
C HIS A 335 -23.25 7.04 -9.03
N ALA A 336 -23.34 8.28 -8.56
CA ALA A 336 -24.48 9.16 -8.85
C ALA A 336 -24.63 9.42 -10.34
N ARG A 337 -23.53 9.72 -11.06
CA ARG A 337 -23.55 9.90 -12.53
C ARG A 337 -23.92 8.62 -13.26
N SER A 338 -23.48 7.47 -12.76
CA SER A 338 -23.79 6.17 -13.38
C SER A 338 -25.27 5.82 -13.20
N LEU A 339 -25.85 6.11 -12.04
CA LEU A 339 -27.29 5.99 -11.78
C LEU A 339 -28.12 6.98 -12.63
N GLU A 340 -27.64 8.21 -12.81
CA GLU A 340 -28.31 9.23 -13.64
C GLU A 340 -28.34 8.84 -15.12
N ASN A 341 -27.21 8.32 -15.62
CA ASN A 341 -27.09 7.90 -17.02
C ASN A 341 -27.83 6.58 -17.31
N ASN A 342 -28.03 5.72 -16.31
CA ASN A 342 -28.59 4.38 -16.49
C ASN A 342 -29.87 4.18 -15.67
N LYS A 343 -31.01 4.51 -16.28
CA LYS A 343 -32.35 4.36 -15.67
C LYS A 343 -32.73 2.92 -15.30
N GLN A 344 -31.99 1.93 -15.78
CA GLN A 344 -32.20 0.52 -15.43
C GLN A 344 -31.66 0.19 -14.02
N TRP A 345 -30.78 1.02 -13.46
CA TRP A 345 -30.18 0.76 -12.16
C TRP A 345 -31.09 1.23 -11.05
N ASP A 346 -31.32 0.35 -10.08
CA ASP A 346 -32.08 0.65 -8.88
C ASP A 346 -31.12 1.15 -7.80
N GLY A 347 -31.25 2.41 -7.40
CA GLY A 347 -30.40 3.03 -6.37
C GLY A 347 -30.51 2.34 -5.00
N ASP A 348 -31.61 1.63 -4.72
CA ASP A 348 -31.77 0.91 -3.46
C ASP A 348 -31.04 -0.44 -3.41
N LYS A 349 -30.80 -1.02 -4.59
CA LYS A 349 -30.10 -2.30 -4.77
C LYS A 349 -28.64 -2.11 -5.17
N SER A 350 -28.29 -0.96 -5.76
CA SER A 350 -26.93 -0.66 -6.20
C SER A 350 -26.04 -0.31 -5.02
N ILE A 351 -24.82 -0.85 -4.99
CA ILE A 351 -23.85 -0.60 -3.93
C ILE A 351 -22.53 -0.15 -4.53
N ILE A 352 -21.57 0.22 -3.70
CA ILE A 352 -20.16 0.35 -4.03
C ILE A 352 -19.40 -0.53 -3.09
N VAL A 353 -18.49 -1.32 -3.63
CA VAL A 353 -17.58 -2.13 -2.84
C VAL A 353 -16.21 -1.44 -2.87
N THR A 354 -15.54 -1.32 -1.76
CA THR A 354 -14.19 -0.75 -1.68
C THR A 354 -13.26 -1.84 -1.19
N CYS A 355 -12.24 -2.21 -1.98
CA CYS A 355 -11.14 -3.05 -1.48
C CYS A 355 -9.97 -2.11 -1.18
N SER A 356 -9.60 -2.04 0.09
CA SER A 356 -8.45 -1.30 0.55
C SER A 356 -7.30 -2.25 0.85
N PHE A 357 -6.15 -2.02 0.24
CA PHE A 357 -4.95 -2.79 0.48
C PHE A 357 -4.20 -2.26 1.71
N THR A 358 -3.86 -3.18 2.59
CA THR A 358 -2.97 -2.98 3.73
C THR A 358 -1.81 -3.97 3.58
N LEU A 359 -0.64 -3.67 4.15
CA LEU A 359 0.52 -4.53 3.97
C LEU A 359 0.21 -5.97 4.45
N GLY A 360 0.07 -6.92 3.52
CA GLY A 360 -0.28 -8.31 3.80
C GLY A 360 -1.78 -8.64 3.91
N SER A 361 -2.72 -7.70 3.68
CA SER A 361 -4.16 -7.97 3.70
C SER A 361 -4.98 -7.00 2.81
N CYS A 362 -6.10 -7.45 2.20
CA CYS A 362 -7.15 -6.54 1.69
C CYS A 362 -8.32 -6.52 2.67
N SER A 363 -8.86 -5.32 2.91
CA SER A 363 -10.15 -5.13 3.59
C SER A 363 -11.21 -4.80 2.56
N LEU A 364 -12.36 -5.47 2.63
CA LEU A 364 -13.50 -5.24 1.74
C LEU A 364 -14.65 -4.59 2.53
N THR A 365 -15.20 -3.50 2.01
CA THR A 365 -16.37 -2.83 2.60
C THR A 365 -17.37 -2.46 1.53
N ALA A 366 -18.66 -2.64 1.82
CA ALA A 366 -19.74 -2.30 0.90
C ALA A 366 -20.56 -1.12 1.42
N TYR A 367 -20.96 -0.24 0.52
CA TYR A 367 -21.69 0.99 0.79
C TYR A 367 -22.86 1.17 -0.17
N LYS A 368 -23.98 1.64 0.34
CA LYS A 368 -25.13 2.06 -0.44
C LYS A 368 -25.22 3.58 -0.43
N LEU A 369 -25.51 4.17 -1.58
CA LEU A 369 -25.68 5.61 -1.71
C LEU A 369 -26.99 6.05 -1.07
N THR A 370 -26.94 7.05 -0.20
CA THR A 370 -28.16 7.63 0.39
C THR A 370 -28.78 8.63 -0.61
N PRO A 371 -30.10 8.92 -0.51
CA PRO A 371 -30.73 9.91 -1.38
C PRO A 371 -30.04 11.29 -1.35
N SER A 372 -29.57 11.73 -0.19
CA SER A 372 -28.79 12.96 -0.05
C SER A 372 -27.42 12.88 -0.73
N GLY A 373 -26.75 11.72 -0.63
CA GLY A 373 -25.50 11.45 -1.36
C GLY A 373 -25.69 11.46 -2.87
N TYR A 374 -26.81 10.95 -3.37
CA TYR A 374 -27.15 10.97 -4.80
C TYR A 374 -27.34 12.41 -5.32
N GLU A 375 -28.11 13.24 -4.62
CA GLU A 375 -28.32 14.64 -4.98
C GLU A 375 -27.02 15.44 -4.97
N TRP A 376 -26.16 15.20 -3.98
CA TRP A 376 -24.85 15.83 -3.91
C TRP A 376 -23.93 15.35 -5.04
N GLY A 377 -23.89 14.04 -5.30
CA GLY A 377 -23.01 13.42 -6.31
C GLY A 377 -23.32 13.86 -7.74
N ARG A 378 -24.61 14.02 -8.09
CA ARG A 378 -25.03 14.53 -9.42
C ARG A 378 -24.75 16.01 -9.60
N GLY A 379 -24.91 16.81 -8.54
CA GLY A 379 -24.73 18.26 -8.59
C GLY A 379 -23.26 18.69 -8.56
N ASN A 380 -22.37 17.81 -8.11
CA ASN A 380 -20.98 18.14 -7.92
C ASN A 380 -20.12 17.88 -9.16
N THR A 381 -19.45 18.93 -9.62
CA THR A 381 -18.48 18.91 -10.73
C THR A 381 -17.04 19.14 -10.26
N ASP A 382 -16.83 19.33 -8.95
CA ASP A 382 -15.52 19.61 -8.38
C ASP A 382 -14.55 18.43 -8.59
N THR A 383 -13.33 18.74 -8.99
CA THR A 383 -12.26 17.76 -9.26
C THR A 383 -11.15 17.81 -8.21
N ARG A 384 -11.30 18.65 -7.18
CA ARG A 384 -10.37 18.76 -6.06
C ARG A 384 -10.45 17.55 -5.13
N SER A 385 -9.34 17.19 -4.50
CA SER A 385 -9.22 16.05 -3.58
C SER A 385 -10.17 16.09 -2.36
N ASN A 386 -10.70 17.27 -2.02
CA ASN A 386 -11.76 17.42 -1.03
C ASN A 386 -12.91 18.27 -1.61
N PRO A 387 -13.90 17.63 -2.24
CA PRO A 387 -15.03 18.33 -2.82
C PRO A 387 -15.86 19.04 -1.74
N GLN A 388 -16.23 20.29 -1.99
CA GLN A 388 -17.00 21.09 -1.04
C GLN A 388 -18.35 20.42 -0.71
N GLY A 389 -18.68 20.33 0.59
CA GLY A 389 -19.96 19.78 1.06
C GLY A 389 -20.03 18.25 1.15
N TYR A 390 -18.92 17.52 0.99
CA TYR A 390 -18.90 16.09 1.27
C TYR A 390 -19.24 15.80 2.75
N LEU A 391 -20.19 14.89 2.99
CA LEU A 391 -20.54 14.39 4.31
C LEU A 391 -20.42 12.86 4.34
N PRO A 392 -19.89 12.25 5.42
CA PRO A 392 -19.84 10.79 5.57
C PRO A 392 -21.21 10.10 5.53
N THR A 393 -22.30 10.84 5.77
CA THR A 393 -23.68 10.37 5.70
C THR A 393 -24.22 10.20 4.27
N HIS A 394 -23.44 10.58 3.25
CA HIS A 394 -23.78 10.32 1.85
C HIS A 394 -23.71 8.82 1.49
N TYR A 395 -23.05 8.01 2.32
CA TYR A 395 -23.06 6.56 2.22
C TYR A 395 -23.55 5.89 3.49
N GLU A 396 -24.23 4.77 3.31
CA GLU A 396 -24.62 3.85 4.35
C GLU A 396 -23.88 2.52 4.17
N LYS A 397 -23.31 1.97 5.23
CA LYS A 397 -22.59 0.69 5.15
C LYS A 397 -23.59 -0.46 5.06
N VAL A 398 -23.44 -1.33 4.06
CA VAL A 398 -24.31 -2.51 3.89
C VAL A 398 -23.57 -3.81 4.21
N PRO A 399 -24.27 -4.83 4.71
CA PRO A 399 -23.66 -6.11 5.02
C PRO A 399 -23.24 -6.85 3.74
N MET A 400 -21.99 -7.32 3.72
CA MET A 400 -21.43 -8.12 2.64
C MET A 400 -20.69 -9.32 3.21
N LEU A 401 -20.90 -10.49 2.59
CA LEU A 401 -20.31 -11.76 2.97
C LEU A 401 -19.48 -12.32 1.83
N LEU A 402 -18.46 -13.09 2.18
CA LEU A 402 -17.66 -13.85 1.23
C LEU A 402 -18.08 -15.31 1.26
N SER A 403 -18.16 -15.93 0.09
CA SER A 403 -18.59 -17.32 -0.07
C SER A 403 -17.65 -18.10 -0.97
N ASP A 404 -17.42 -19.37 -0.63
CA ASP A 404 -16.77 -20.38 -1.47
C ASP A 404 -17.76 -21.41 -2.03
N ARG A 405 -19.06 -21.24 -1.77
CA ARG A 405 -20.11 -22.19 -2.18
C ARG A 405 -20.39 -22.20 -3.66
N PHE A 406 -20.11 -21.10 -4.35
CA PHE A 406 -20.29 -20.96 -5.78
C PHE A 406 -19.15 -20.16 -6.41
N PHE A 407 -19.00 -20.30 -7.71
CA PHE A 407 -17.98 -19.60 -8.49
C PHE A 407 -18.63 -18.49 -9.30
N GLY A 408 -18.00 -17.31 -9.26
CA GLY A 408 -18.29 -16.27 -10.24
C GLY A 408 -17.39 -16.35 -11.47
N PHE A 409 -17.67 -15.53 -12.46
CA PHE A 409 -16.88 -15.40 -13.69
C PHE A 409 -16.59 -13.93 -14.02
N PHE A 410 -15.76 -13.70 -15.04
CA PHE A 410 -15.44 -12.37 -15.52
C PHE A 410 -15.91 -12.19 -16.96
N MET A 411 -16.24 -10.95 -17.29
CA MET A 411 -16.41 -10.50 -18.66
C MET A 411 -15.43 -9.39 -18.95
N VAL A 412 -14.82 -9.45 -20.12
CA VAL A 412 -13.76 -8.54 -20.56
C VAL A 412 -14.17 -7.94 -21.91
N PRO A 413 -13.57 -6.81 -22.33
CA PRO A 413 -13.90 -6.21 -23.62
C PRO A 413 -13.64 -7.19 -24.76
N ASP A 414 -14.54 -7.20 -25.74
CA ASP A 414 -14.41 -8.05 -26.92
C ASP A 414 -13.24 -7.60 -27.81
N ASN A 415 -13.10 -6.28 -27.95
CA ASN A 415 -12.16 -5.57 -28.80
C ASN A 415 -11.14 -4.78 -27.96
N GLY A 416 -9.99 -5.43 -27.71
CA GLY A 416 -8.86 -4.81 -27.00
C GLY A 416 -8.79 -5.14 -25.51
N PRO A 417 -7.80 -4.57 -24.81
CA PRO A 417 -7.62 -4.81 -23.37
C PRO A 417 -8.63 -4.03 -22.54
N TRP A 418 -8.79 -4.40 -21.27
CA TRP A 418 -9.56 -3.60 -20.32
C TRP A 418 -8.75 -2.43 -19.75
N ASN A 419 -7.41 -2.56 -19.63
CA ASN A 419 -6.54 -1.52 -19.07
C ASN A 419 -5.94 -0.61 -20.16
N TYR A 420 -6.27 0.67 -20.12
CA TYR A 420 -5.78 1.73 -21.01
C TYR A 420 -4.78 2.68 -20.34
N ASN A 421 -4.29 2.38 -19.13
CA ASN A 421 -3.36 3.28 -18.43
C ASN A 421 -2.08 3.60 -19.21
N PHE A 422 -1.56 2.66 -20.03
CA PHE A 422 -0.39 2.87 -20.90
C PHE A 422 -0.77 3.27 -22.34
N MET A 423 -2.06 3.40 -22.64
CA MET A 423 -2.60 3.73 -23.96
C MET A 423 -3.72 4.77 -23.85
N ARG A 424 -3.57 5.77 -22.98
CA ARG A 424 -4.62 6.74 -22.61
C ARG A 424 -5.25 7.44 -23.81
N VAL A 425 -4.45 7.72 -24.85
CA VAL A 425 -4.90 8.36 -26.10
C VAL A 425 -5.97 7.54 -26.84
N ARG A 426 -6.00 6.22 -26.63
CA ARG A 426 -6.98 5.32 -27.25
C ARG A 426 -8.27 5.18 -26.45
N HIS A 427 -8.33 5.72 -25.24
CA HIS A 427 -9.53 5.72 -24.41
C HIS A 427 -10.36 6.98 -24.65
N ASN A 428 -11.68 6.83 -24.78
CA ASN A 428 -12.60 7.94 -24.90
C ASN A 428 -13.81 7.69 -23.99
N ALA A 429 -14.23 8.70 -23.23
CA ALA A 429 -15.39 8.59 -22.33
C ALA A 429 -16.69 8.23 -23.06
N CYS A 430 -16.82 8.59 -24.34
CA CYS A 430 -18.00 8.26 -25.14
C CYS A 430 -17.82 6.99 -26.00
N MET A 431 -16.76 6.21 -25.79
CA MET A 431 -16.54 4.98 -26.56
C MET A 431 -17.59 3.92 -26.26
N LYS A 432 -17.95 3.15 -27.27
CA LYS A 432 -18.77 1.95 -27.14
C LYS A 432 -17.86 0.72 -27.12
N TYR A 433 -18.32 -0.33 -26.44
CA TYR A 433 -17.58 -1.58 -26.33
C TYR A 433 -18.54 -2.76 -26.17
N GLY A 434 -18.16 -3.89 -26.75
CA GLY A 434 -18.78 -5.18 -26.49
C GLY A 434 -18.05 -5.88 -25.34
N ILE A 435 -18.68 -6.92 -24.80
CA ILE A 435 -18.10 -7.75 -23.75
C ILE A 435 -18.19 -9.22 -24.14
N LYS A 436 -17.19 -9.99 -23.73
CA LYS A 436 -17.16 -11.44 -23.90
C LYS A 436 -16.75 -12.12 -22.61
N LEU A 437 -17.15 -13.38 -22.46
CA LEU A 437 -16.63 -14.22 -21.39
C LEU A 437 -15.11 -14.36 -21.56
N GLY A 438 -14.35 -14.09 -20.51
CA GLY A 438 -12.90 -14.16 -20.59
C GLY A 438 -12.22 -13.97 -19.24
N ILE A 439 -10.95 -14.37 -19.18
CA ILE A 439 -10.13 -14.22 -17.98
C ILE A 439 -9.41 -12.87 -18.09
N PRO A 440 -9.55 -11.96 -17.12
CA PRO A 440 -8.85 -10.70 -17.17
C PRO A 440 -7.36 -10.89 -17.00
N ARG A 441 -6.63 -10.21 -17.87
CA ARG A 441 -5.16 -10.11 -17.82
C ARG A 441 -4.74 -9.19 -16.68
N GLU A 442 -3.55 -9.44 -16.15
CA GLU A 442 -2.97 -8.66 -15.06
C GLU A 442 -2.69 -7.21 -15.46
N TYR A 443 -2.58 -6.31 -14.49
CA TYR A 443 -2.43 -4.88 -14.75
C TYR A 443 -1.28 -4.56 -15.73
N TYR A 444 -0.09 -5.14 -15.51
CA TYR A 444 1.12 -4.94 -16.32
C TYR A 444 1.31 -5.98 -17.44
N HIS A 445 0.25 -6.68 -17.85
CA HIS A 445 0.35 -7.64 -18.95
C HIS A 445 0.78 -6.95 -20.26
N GLU A 446 1.56 -7.64 -21.10
CA GLU A 446 2.09 -7.14 -22.38
C GLU A 446 1.04 -6.48 -23.30
N ASP A 447 -0.13 -7.10 -23.45
CA ASP A 447 -1.30 -6.54 -24.14
C ASP A 447 -1.71 -5.13 -23.70
N HIS A 448 -1.45 -4.74 -22.45
CA HIS A 448 -1.78 -3.43 -21.92
C HIS A 448 -0.73 -2.35 -22.22
N ARG A 449 0.49 -2.75 -22.64
CA ARG A 449 1.65 -1.87 -22.79
C ARG A 449 2.47 -2.17 -24.06
N ARG A 450 1.78 -2.53 -25.14
CA ARG A 450 2.40 -2.92 -26.44
C ARG A 450 3.38 -1.87 -26.98
N SER A 451 3.15 -0.57 -26.74
CA SER A 451 4.06 0.50 -27.18
C SER A 451 5.47 0.38 -26.60
N HIS A 452 5.60 -0.07 -25.35
CA HIS A 452 6.92 -0.20 -24.69
C HIS A 452 7.79 -1.27 -25.35
N PHE A 453 7.16 -2.29 -25.95
CA PHE A 453 7.88 -3.34 -26.66
C PHE A 453 8.23 -2.94 -28.09
N LEU A 454 7.39 -2.12 -28.74
CA LEU A 454 7.67 -1.59 -30.08
C LEU A 454 8.84 -0.59 -30.08
N GLU A 455 8.99 0.22 -29.02
CA GLU A 455 10.15 1.09 -28.85
C GLU A 455 11.47 0.31 -28.73
N LEU A 456 11.43 -0.89 -28.12
CA LEU A 456 12.59 -1.75 -27.98
C LEU A 456 13.06 -2.31 -29.33
N ILE A 457 12.12 -2.66 -30.21
CA ILE A 457 12.42 -3.16 -31.57
C ILE A 457 13.12 -2.07 -32.40
N ASN A 458 12.70 -0.81 -32.25
CA ASN A 458 13.33 0.31 -32.96
C ASN A 458 14.75 0.63 -32.46
N LEU A 459 15.14 0.17 -31.27
CA LEU A 459 16.50 0.33 -30.74
C LEU A 459 17.47 -0.74 -31.25
N GLU A 460 16.97 -1.88 -31.74
CA GLU A 460 17.83 -2.95 -32.28
C GLU A 460 18.38 -2.62 -33.67
N GLU A 461 17.79 -1.68 -34.41
CA GLU A 461 18.32 -1.23 -35.71
C GLU A 461 19.64 -0.43 -35.60
N ASP A 462 19.96 0.12 -34.42
CA ASP A 462 21.22 0.85 -34.18
C ASP A 462 22.41 -0.07 -33.79
N ASN A 463 22.18 -1.39 -33.63
CA ASN A 463 23.23 -2.36 -33.24
C ASN A 463 23.99 -2.99 -34.41
N VAL A 464 23.98 -2.39 -35.61
CA VAL A 464 24.68 -2.93 -36.80
C VAL A 464 26.21 -2.71 -36.77
N ALA A 465 26.79 -2.28 -35.65
CA ALA A 465 28.24 -2.11 -35.55
C ALA A 465 28.82 -2.67 -34.24
N ASN A 466 28.84 -4.00 -34.11
CA ASN A 466 29.96 -4.68 -33.45
C ASN A 466 30.09 -6.11 -34.01
N GLY A 467 31.22 -6.35 -34.66
CA GLY A 467 31.53 -7.57 -35.41
C GLY A 467 31.66 -8.83 -34.54
N ASP A 468 31.54 -9.96 -35.24
CA ASP A 468 31.74 -11.35 -34.84
C ASP A 468 30.97 -11.84 -33.60
N ARG A 469 29.82 -12.48 -33.89
CA ARG A 469 29.27 -13.51 -33.02
C ARG A 469 29.02 -14.78 -33.84
N GLU A 470 30.05 -15.62 -33.95
CA GLU A 470 29.83 -17.04 -34.21
C GLU A 470 29.24 -17.67 -32.95
N ASP A 471 27.95 -18.00 -32.98
CA ASP A 471 27.31 -18.82 -31.95
C ASP A 471 27.47 -20.30 -32.32
N THR A 472 28.43 -20.97 -31.68
CA THR A 472 28.80 -22.36 -31.99
C THR A 472 28.19 -23.39 -31.03
N PHE A 473 27.17 -23.02 -30.26
CA PHE A 473 26.51 -23.94 -29.34
C PHE A 473 25.00 -23.91 -29.55
N SER A 474 24.54 -24.78 -30.45
CA SER A 474 23.14 -25.15 -30.62
C SER A 474 22.69 -26.16 -29.56
#